data_AF-A0A960EDR4-F1
#
_entry.id   AF-A0A960EDR4-F1
#
_cell.length_a   1.000
_cell.length_b   1.000
_cell.length_c   1.000
_cell.angle_alpha   90.00
_cell.angle_beta   90.00
_cell.angle_gamma   90.00
#
_symmetry.space_group_name_H-M   'P 1'
#
loop_
_entity.id
_entity.type
_entity.pdbx_description
1 polymer ?
#
loop_
_entity_poly.entity_id
_entity_poly.type
_entity_poly.pdbx_seq_one_letter_code
_entity_poly.pdbx_strand_id
1 'polypeptide(L)' 'AVVVGPITVGDGARIGANAVVSADVPPGARVRAPAAEIRPAVDEPG' A
#
# COMPACT_ATOMS: atom_id res chain seq x y z
N ALA A 1 -5.20 -2.88 4.19
CA ALA A 1 -4.06 -3.33 3.36
C ALA A 1 -4.53 -4.49 2.51
N VAL A 2 -3.91 -4.70 1.35
CA VAL A 2 -4.19 -5.83 0.44
C VAL A 2 -2.87 -6.52 0.12
N VAL A 3 -2.88 -7.86 0.16
CA VAL A 3 -1.75 -8.70 -0.25
C VAL A 3 -2.14 -9.40 -1.55
N VAL A 4 -1.25 -9.35 -2.55
CA VAL A 4 -1.52 -9.89 -3.90
C VAL A 4 -0.47 -10.94 -4.26
N GLY A 5 -0.95 -12.16 -4.54
CA GLY A 5 -0.12 -13.28 -4.96
C GLY A 5 0.52 -14.06 -3.80
N PRO A 6 1.26 -15.14 -4.12
CA PRO A 6 2.04 -15.87 -3.13
C PRO A 6 3.28 -15.03 -2.76
N ILE A 7 3.27 -14.44 -1.57
CA ILE A 7 4.40 -13.71 -0.99
C ILE A 7 4.60 -14.09 0.47
N THR A 8 5.80 -13.82 0.98
CA THR A 8 6.16 -14.00 2.39
C THR A 8 6.15 -12.65 3.10
N VAL A 9 5.55 -12.61 4.29
CA VAL A 9 5.64 -11.46 5.19
C VAL A 9 6.40 -11.90 6.43
N GLY A 10 7.60 -11.34 6.62
CA GLY A 10 8.45 -11.69 7.74
C GLY A 10 7.89 -11.25 9.09
N ASP A 11 8.31 -11.96 10.14
CA ASP A 11 7.88 -11.71 11.50
C ASP A 11 8.09 -10.25 11.94
N GLY A 12 7.10 -9.71 12.64
CA GLY A 12 7.15 -8.33 13.14
C GLY A 12 7.07 -7.24 12.07
N ALA A 13 6.89 -7.59 10.78
CA ALA A 13 6.62 -6.60 9.75
C ALA A 13 5.31 -5.85 10.03
N ARG A 14 5.28 -4.56 9.70
CA ARG A 14 4.11 -3.70 9.88
C ARG A 14 3.64 -3.18 8.53
N ILE A 15 2.43 -3.58 8.14
CA ILE A 15 1.81 -3.14 6.90
C ILE A 15 0.86 -1.98 7.19
N GLY A 16 1.14 -0.82 6.60
CA GLY A 16 0.34 0.38 6.78
C GLY A 16 -1.05 0.28 6.15
N ALA A 17 -1.95 1.18 6.58
CA ALA A 17 -3.27 1.32 5.99
C ALA A 17 -3.16 1.53 4.47
N ASN A 18 -4.10 0.92 3.74
CA ASN A 18 -4.20 1.00 2.28
C ASN A 18 -2.97 0.58 1.46
N ALA A 19 -1.92 -0.01 2.07
CA ALA A 19 -0.81 -0.57 1.32
C ALA A 19 -1.26 -1.79 0.49
N VAL A 20 -0.90 -1.80 -0.78
CA VAL A 20 -0.97 -2.97 -1.67
C VAL A 20 0.42 -3.58 -1.72
N VAL A 21 0.54 -4.83 -1.31
CA VAL A 21 1.82 -5.54 -1.18
C VAL A 21 1.86 -6.67 -2.19
N SER A 22 2.81 -6.60 -3.12
CA SER A 22 2.95 -7.55 -4.23
C SER A 22 4.37 -8.15 -4.32
N ALA A 23 5.17 -8.01 -3.26
CA ALA A 23 6.53 -8.53 -3.16
C ALA A 23 6.81 -8.93 -1.70
N ASP A 24 7.78 -9.83 -1.51
CA ASP A 24 8.18 -10.29 -0.19
C ASP A 24 8.59 -9.14 0.73
N VAL A 25 8.15 -9.24 1.98
CA VAL A 25 8.41 -8.24 3.02
C VAL A 25 9.39 -8.82 4.04
N PRO A 26 10.59 -8.24 4.20
CA PRO A 26 11.53 -8.71 5.20
C PRO A 26 10.99 -8.62 6.64
N PRO A 27 11.48 -9.47 7.56
CA PRO A 27 11.16 -9.36 8.98
C PRO A 27 11.42 -7.94 9.54
N GLY A 28 10.53 -7.45 10.39
CA GLY A 28 10.62 -6.12 11.00
C GLY A 28 10.42 -4.92 10.06
N ALA A 29 10.23 -5.13 8.76
CA ALA A 29 10.06 -4.05 7.79
C ALA A 29 8.75 -3.26 8.01
N ARG A 30 8.70 -2.04 7.45
CA ARG A 30 7.50 -1.19 7.47
C ARG A 30 7.11 -0.83 6.05
N VAL A 31 5.92 -1.28 5.64
CA VAL A 31 5.37 -0.99 4.31
C VAL A 31 4.36 0.14 4.42
N ARG A 32 4.43 1.12 3.51
CA ARG A 32 3.51 2.26 3.48
C ARG A 32 2.97 2.43 2.07
N ALA A 33 1.68 2.75 1.97
CA ALA A 33 1.15 3.34 0.76
C ALA A 33 1.70 4.77 0.60
N PRO A 34 1.87 5.26 -0.64
CA PRO A 34 2.04 6.68 -0.89
C PRO A 34 0.90 7.48 -0.27
N ALA A 35 1.18 8.72 0.13
CA ALA A 35 0.12 9.64 0.51
C ALA A 35 -0.77 9.92 -0.71
N ALA A 36 -2.08 10.07 -0.48
CA ALA A 36 -2.97 10.48 -1.54
C ALA A 36 -2.58 11.88 -2.03
N GLU A 37 -2.58 12.06 -3.34
CA GLU A 37 -2.49 13.37 -3.97
C GLU A 37 -3.91 13.95 -4.07
N ILE A 38 -4.11 15.14 -3.49
CA ILE A 38 -5.38 15.86 -3.62
C ILE A 38 -5.30 16.67 -4.92
N ARG A 39 -6.11 16.29 -5.91
CA ARG A 39 -6.30 17.07 -7.14
C ARG A 39 -7.71 17.68 -7.14
N PRO A 40 -7.88 18.91 -7.66
CA PRO A 40 -9.21 19.49 -7.88
C PRO A 40 -10.05 18.53 -8.74
N ALA A 41 -11.35 18.47 -8.45
CA ALA A 41 -12.27 17.83 -9.38
C ALA A 41 -12.19 18.56 -10.72
N VAL A 42 -12.11 17.80 -11.81
CA VAL A 42 -12.37 18.39 -13.13
C VAL A 42 -13.88 18.60 -13.15
N ASP A 43 -14.34 19.85 -13.23
CA ASP A 43 -15.73 20.11 -13.55
C ASP A 43 -15.98 19.51 -14.94
N GLU A 44 -16.83 18.48 -15.02
CA GLU A 44 -17.29 17.98 -16.31
C GLU A 44 -18.02 19.13 -17.02
N PRO A 45 -17.62 19.53 -18.25
CA PRO A 45 -18.45 20.42 -19.04
C PRO A 45 -19.75 19.68 -19.33
N GLY A 46 -20.85 20.18 -18.78
CA GLY A 46 -22.21 19.71 -19.06
C GLY A 46 -22.64 19.90 -20.50
#